data_AF-A0A3A5JER1-F1
#
_entry.id   AF-A0A3A5JER1-F1
#
_cell.length_a   1.000
_cell.length_b   1.000
_cell.length_c   1.000
_cell.angle_alpha   90.00
_cell.angle_beta   90.00
_cell.angle_gamma   90.00
#
_symmetry.space_group_name_H-M   'P 1'
#
loop_
_entity.id
_entity.type
_entity.pdbx_description
1 polymer ?
#
loop_
_entity_poly.entity_id
_entity_poly.type
_entity_poly.pdbx_seq_one_letter_code
_entity_poly.pdbx_strand_id
1 'polypeptide(L)'
;MAKRPENQVADYRANIERLKAERAEVVARPATPTEAEARIDAYLASQAEQYRRRVTVERLKLRADLDALGDKDDAFFAFYFRDQIKAALMAETADGMDAADRSAELERIDTALLEAEQAEESAITEAEQRGHYITRRADADPRAVLAFD
;
A
#
# COMPACT_ATOMS: atom_id res chain seq x y z
N MET A 1 34.01 13.86 -22.14
CA MET A 1 32.96 14.67 -22.80
C MET A 1 31.81 14.79 -21.82
N ALA A 2 31.37 15.99 -21.48
CA ALA A 2 30.19 16.17 -20.65
C ALA A 2 28.96 15.58 -21.37
N LYS A 3 28.11 14.84 -20.65
CA LYS A 3 26.82 14.39 -21.22
C LYS A 3 25.99 15.62 -21.60
N ARG A 4 25.17 15.48 -22.64
CA ARG A 4 24.17 16.50 -22.98
C ARG A 4 23.20 16.66 -21.79
N PRO A 5 22.82 17.89 -21.40
CA PRO A 5 21.93 18.12 -20.26
C PRO A 5 20.63 17.32 -20.34
N GLU A 6 20.08 17.17 -21.54
CA GLU A 6 18.84 16.43 -21.79
C GLU A 6 19.00 14.93 -21.46
N ASN A 7 20.17 14.35 -21.75
CA ASN A 7 20.45 12.96 -21.43
C ASN A 7 20.62 12.76 -19.92
N GLN A 8 21.23 13.73 -19.23
CA GLN A 8 21.41 13.67 -17.78
C GLN A 8 20.06 13.75 -17.05
N VAL A 9 19.17 14.67 -17.44
CA VAL A 9 17.80 14.74 -16.90
C VAL A 9 17.01 13.48 -17.22
N ALA A 10 17.15 12.93 -18.43
CA ALA A 10 16.50 11.67 -18.79
C ALA A 10 16.94 10.49 -17.91
N ASP A 11 18.24 10.42 -17.57
CA ASP A 11 18.77 9.39 -16.66
C ASP A 11 18.14 9.51 -15.26
N TYR A 12 18.01 10.73 -14.72
CA TYR A 12 17.34 10.96 -13.42
C TYR A 12 15.86 10.58 -13.46
N ARG A 13 15.14 10.95 -14.52
CA ARG A 13 13.73 10.58 -14.70
C ARG A 13 13.54 9.07 -14.75
N ALA A 14 14.39 8.35 -15.47
CA ALA A 14 14.35 6.90 -15.50
C ALA A 14 14.58 6.29 -14.12
N ASN A 15 15.48 6.87 -13.32
CA ASN A 15 15.69 6.44 -11.94
C ASN A 15 14.48 6.71 -11.04
N ILE A 16 13.85 7.87 -11.17
CA ILE A 16 12.63 8.22 -10.41
C ILE A 16 11.49 7.23 -10.73
N GLU A 17 11.25 6.92 -12.00
CA GLU A 17 10.20 5.97 -12.39
C GLU A 17 10.49 4.56 -11.86
N ARG A 18 11.77 4.13 -11.87
CA ARG A 18 12.19 2.87 -11.26
C ARG A 18 11.89 2.85 -9.75
N LEU A 19 12.22 3.92 -9.02
CA LEU A 19 11.95 4.03 -7.59
C LEU A 19 10.44 4.06 -7.28
N LYS A 20 9.64 4.72 -8.12
CA LYS A 20 8.16 4.70 -8.01
C LYS A 20 7.60 3.29 -8.18
N ALA A 21 8.11 2.52 -9.14
CA ALA A 21 7.74 1.13 -9.33
C ALA A 21 8.14 0.26 -8.13
N GLU A 22 9.37 0.40 -7.65
CA GLU A 22 9.89 -0.31 -6.46
C GLU A 22 9.02 -0.02 -5.22
N ARG A 23 8.64 1.25 -5.02
CA ARG A 23 7.71 1.64 -3.96
C ARG A 23 6.35 0.96 -4.10
N ALA A 24 5.78 0.94 -5.30
CA ALA A 24 4.50 0.31 -5.57
C ALA A 24 4.53 -1.20 -5.28
N GLU A 25 5.64 -1.87 -5.61
CA GLU A 25 5.84 -3.29 -5.27
C GLU A 25 5.86 -3.52 -3.76
N VAL A 26 6.59 -2.71 -3.00
CA VAL A 26 6.66 -2.83 -1.53
C VAL A 26 5.29 -2.58 -0.89
N VAL A 27 4.52 -1.61 -1.39
CA VAL A 27 3.14 -1.35 -0.93
C VAL A 27 2.23 -2.55 -1.21
N ALA A 28 2.37 -3.18 -2.38
CA ALA A 28 1.53 -4.30 -2.81
C ALA A 28 1.86 -5.63 -2.09
N ARG A 29 3.01 -5.74 -1.40
CA ARG A 29 3.40 -6.97 -0.69
C ARG A 29 2.40 -7.32 0.42
N PRO A 30 1.96 -8.58 0.55
CA PRO A 30 1.15 -9.04 1.67
C PRO A 30 1.83 -8.75 3.02
N ALA A 31 1.05 -8.53 4.08
CA ALA A 31 1.59 -8.45 5.45
C ALA A 31 2.14 -9.81 5.90
N THR A 32 3.06 -9.85 6.86
CA THR A 32 3.59 -11.12 7.38
C THR A 32 2.46 -12.07 7.78
N PRO A 33 2.72 -13.39 7.77
CA PRO A 33 1.77 -14.37 8.31
C PRO A 33 1.30 -13.98 9.72
N THR A 34 2.19 -13.53 10.61
CA THR A 34 1.83 -13.16 11.99
C THR A 34 0.87 -11.96 12.07
N GLU A 35 1.12 -10.89 11.30
CA GLU A 35 0.25 -9.71 11.30
C GLU A 35 -1.07 -9.97 10.55
N ALA A 36 -0.99 -10.72 9.45
CA ALA A 36 -2.15 -11.19 8.73
C ALA A 36 -3.03 -12.05 9.64
N GLU A 37 -2.45 -12.94 10.43
CA GLU A 37 -3.14 -13.79 11.39
C GLU A 37 -3.90 -12.94 12.42
N ALA A 38 -3.24 -11.96 13.02
CA ALA A 38 -3.85 -11.06 13.99
C ALA A 38 -5.00 -10.24 13.38
N ARG A 39 -4.85 -9.76 12.13
CA ARG A 39 -5.89 -9.01 11.41
C ARG A 39 -7.08 -9.90 11.04
N ILE A 40 -6.82 -11.11 10.55
CA ILE A 40 -7.84 -12.11 10.22
C ILE A 40 -8.60 -12.48 11.50
N ASP A 41 -7.91 -12.70 12.61
CA ASP A 41 -8.53 -13.00 13.90
C ASP A 41 -9.41 -11.86 14.40
N ALA A 42 -8.93 -10.62 14.34
CA ALA A 42 -9.71 -9.45 14.74
C ALA A 42 -10.97 -9.29 13.86
N TYR A 43 -10.83 -9.46 12.54
CA TYR A 43 -11.94 -9.39 11.61
C TYR A 43 -12.98 -10.49 11.88
N LEU A 44 -12.57 -11.76 11.95
CA LEU A 44 -13.47 -12.89 12.21
C LEU A 44 -14.15 -12.77 13.58
N ALA A 45 -13.44 -12.30 14.61
CA ALA A 45 -14.03 -12.05 15.93
C ALA A 45 -15.12 -10.96 15.87
N SER A 46 -14.88 -9.88 15.13
CA SER A 46 -15.86 -8.80 14.95
C SER A 46 -17.13 -9.28 14.22
N GLN A 47 -16.97 -10.15 13.21
CA GLN A 47 -18.08 -10.72 12.45
C GLN A 47 -18.86 -11.72 13.30
N ALA A 48 -18.17 -12.61 14.02
CA ALA A 48 -18.81 -13.54 14.95
C ALA A 48 -19.61 -12.82 16.05
N GLU A 49 -19.11 -11.68 16.55
CA GLU A 49 -19.80 -10.86 17.54
C GLU A 49 -21.06 -10.18 16.96
N GLN A 50 -21.01 -9.73 15.71
CA GLN A 50 -22.20 -9.23 15.01
C GLN A 50 -23.28 -10.32 14.91
N TYR A 51 -22.89 -11.55 14.60
CA TYR A 51 -23.81 -12.69 14.58
C TYR A 51 -24.44 -12.93 15.96
N ARG A 52 -23.62 -12.98 17.03
CA ARG A 52 -24.13 -13.15 18.41
C ARG A 52 -25.16 -12.10 18.81
N ARG A 53 -24.93 -10.85 18.43
CA ARG A 53 -25.87 -9.75 18.71
C ARG A 53 -27.16 -9.87 17.93
N ARG A 54 -27.11 -10.40 16.70
CA ARG A 54 -28.28 -10.60 15.84
C ARG A 54 -29.11 -11.81 16.25
N VAL A 55 -28.47 -12.89 16.69
CA VAL A 55 -29.12 -14.16 17.06
C VAL A 55 -29.40 -14.17 18.57
N THR A 56 -30.45 -13.45 18.98
CA THR A 56 -31.05 -13.62 20.29
C THR A 56 -32.10 -14.74 20.26
N VAL A 57 -32.30 -15.44 21.38
CA VAL A 57 -33.32 -16.52 21.53
C VAL A 57 -34.73 -16.04 21.15
N GLU A 58 -35.01 -14.74 21.23
CA GLU A 58 -36.29 -14.17 20.82
C GLU A 58 -36.49 -14.11 19.31
N ARG A 59 -35.44 -13.86 18.51
CA ARG A 59 -35.55 -13.79 17.05
C ARG A 59 -35.71 -15.15 16.37
N LEU A 60 -35.15 -16.20 16.97
CA LEU A 60 -35.36 -17.58 16.50
C LEU A 60 -36.83 -18.05 16.64
N LYS A 61 -37.69 -17.30 17.34
CA LYS A 61 -39.13 -17.58 17.44
C LYS A 61 -39.93 -17.08 16.24
N LEU A 62 -39.38 -16.17 15.42
CA LEU A 62 -40.05 -15.58 14.26
C LEU A 62 -39.46 -16.16 12.97
N ARG A 63 -40.27 -16.89 12.21
CA ARG A 63 -39.86 -17.56 10.96
C ARG A 63 -39.32 -16.59 9.90
N ALA A 64 -39.80 -15.34 9.89
CA ALA A 64 -39.34 -14.30 8.97
C ALA A 64 -37.88 -13.84 9.24
N ASP A 65 -37.41 -13.94 10.49
CA ASP A 65 -36.02 -13.58 10.85
C ASP A 65 -35.03 -14.70 10.49
N LEU A 66 -35.51 -15.95 10.36
CA LEU A 66 -34.72 -17.07 9.85
C LEU A 66 -34.44 -16.97 8.35
N ASP A 67 -35.41 -16.49 7.57
CA ASP A 67 -35.22 -16.29 6.12
C ASP A 67 -34.27 -15.11 5.83
N ALA A 68 -34.25 -14.09 6.71
CA ALA A 68 -33.33 -12.95 6.62
C ALA A 68 -31.87 -13.28 6.99
N LEU A 69 -31.60 -14.45 7.58
CA LEU A 69 -30.25 -14.98 7.81
C LEU A 69 -29.63 -15.62 6.54
N GLY A 70 -30.42 -15.79 5.47
CA GLY A 70 -30.04 -16.55 4.27
C GLY A 70 -29.14 -15.82 3.26
N ASP A 71 -28.98 -14.51 3.37
CA ASP A 71 -28.09 -13.75 2.48
C ASP A 71 -26.68 -13.76 3.04
N LYS A 72 -25.82 -14.63 2.48
CA LYS A 72 -24.34 -14.68 2.62
C LYS A 72 -23.81 -13.88 3.81
N ASP A 73 -24.20 -14.26 5.03
CA ASP A 73 -23.84 -13.47 6.21
C ASP A 73 -22.43 -13.87 6.61
N ASP A 74 -21.45 -13.03 6.22
CA ASP A 74 -20.06 -13.18 6.65
C ASP A 74 -19.96 -13.37 8.18
N ALA A 75 -20.91 -12.81 8.94
CA ALA A 75 -21.06 -12.99 10.37
C ALA A 75 -21.41 -14.44 10.78
N PHE A 76 -22.32 -15.11 10.05
CA PHE A 76 -22.67 -16.52 10.28
C PHE A 76 -21.46 -17.44 10.00
N PHE A 77 -20.81 -17.24 8.85
CA PHE A 77 -19.67 -18.07 8.46
C PHE A 77 -18.47 -17.85 9.38
N ALA A 78 -18.17 -16.60 9.76
CA ALA A 78 -17.13 -16.31 10.73
C ALA A 78 -17.43 -16.88 12.13
N PHE A 79 -18.70 -17.02 12.51
CA PHE A 79 -19.08 -17.61 13.80
C PHE A 79 -18.90 -19.14 13.82
N TYR A 80 -19.36 -19.87 12.80
CA TYR A 80 -19.33 -21.34 12.78
C TYR A 80 -18.10 -21.96 12.12
N PHE A 81 -17.45 -21.25 11.19
CA PHE A 81 -16.36 -21.78 10.36
C PHE A 81 -15.07 -20.95 10.48
N ARG A 82 -14.87 -20.30 11.64
CA ARG A 82 -13.72 -19.43 11.91
C ARG A 82 -12.40 -20.06 11.50
N ASP A 83 -12.15 -21.29 11.94
CA ASP A 83 -10.84 -21.94 11.76
C ASP A 83 -10.58 -22.30 10.29
N GLN A 84 -11.62 -22.72 9.55
CA GLN A 84 -11.51 -23.02 8.12
C GLN A 84 -11.29 -21.76 7.29
N ILE A 85 -11.98 -20.67 7.61
CA ILE A 85 -11.80 -19.38 6.93
C ILE A 85 -10.42 -18.81 7.24
N LYS A 86 -9.99 -18.87 8.50
CA LYS A 86 -8.65 -18.45 8.91
C LYS A 86 -7.57 -19.22 8.16
N ALA A 87 -7.67 -20.55 8.10
CA ALA A 87 -6.70 -21.38 7.37
C ALA A 87 -6.65 -21.06 5.87
N ALA A 88 -7.80 -20.83 5.23
CA ALA A 88 -7.86 -20.44 3.81
C ALA A 88 -7.22 -19.07 3.55
N LEU A 89 -7.54 -18.06 4.38
CA LEU A 89 -6.95 -16.72 4.24
C LEU A 89 -5.45 -16.70 4.57
N MET A 90 -5.02 -17.51 5.55
CA MET A 90 -3.60 -17.63 5.92
C MET A 90 -2.75 -18.33 4.85
N ALA A 91 -3.36 -19.19 4.02
CA ALA A 91 -2.66 -19.79 2.88
C ALA A 91 -2.30 -18.75 1.81
N GLU A 92 -3.00 -17.61 1.76
CA GLU A 92 -2.72 -16.51 0.82
C GLU A 92 -1.67 -15.52 1.34
N THR A 93 -1.27 -15.61 2.61
CA THR A 93 -0.41 -14.61 3.30
C THR A 93 1.00 -15.10 3.60
N ALA A 94 1.36 -16.32 3.15
CA ALA A 94 2.61 -17.01 3.49
C ALA A 94 3.90 -16.24 3.11
N ASP A 95 3.86 -15.39 2.07
CA ASP A 95 5.03 -14.69 1.51
C ASP A 95 5.11 -13.20 1.92
N GLY A 96 4.50 -12.82 3.04
CA GLY A 96 4.38 -11.42 3.45
C GLY A 96 5.64 -10.78 4.06
N MET A 97 5.76 -9.46 3.91
CA MET A 97 6.83 -8.62 4.49
C MET A 97 6.37 -7.99 5.82
N ASP A 98 7.26 -7.98 6.81
CA ASP A 98 7.00 -7.43 8.16
C ASP A 98 6.70 -5.93 8.10
N ALA A 99 5.80 -5.42 8.95
CA ALA A 99 5.44 -4.01 8.88
C ALA A 99 6.60 -3.08 9.24
N ALA A 100 7.49 -3.47 10.16
CA ALA A 100 8.67 -2.68 10.48
C ALA A 100 9.65 -2.65 9.31
N ASP A 101 9.90 -3.82 8.70
CA ASP A 101 10.76 -3.92 7.52
C ASP A 101 10.17 -3.17 6.31
N ARG A 102 8.86 -3.27 6.11
CA ARG A 102 8.14 -2.53 5.06
C ARG A 102 8.23 -1.03 5.29
N SER A 103 8.04 -0.56 6.53
CA SER A 103 8.14 0.86 6.85
C SER A 103 9.55 1.37 6.60
N ALA A 104 10.57 0.63 7.05
CA ALA A 104 11.97 0.99 6.82
C ALA A 104 12.32 1.02 5.34
N GLU A 105 11.83 0.05 4.57
CA GLU A 105 12.07 -0.04 3.13
C GLU A 105 11.36 1.09 2.37
N LEU A 106 10.12 1.42 2.74
CA LEU A 106 9.41 2.57 2.16
C LEU A 106 10.11 3.89 2.50
N GLU A 107 10.57 4.08 3.72
CA GLU A 107 11.32 5.27 4.13
C GLU A 107 12.64 5.42 3.36
N ARG A 108 13.35 4.30 3.16
CA ARG A 108 14.55 4.24 2.32
C ARG A 108 14.23 4.66 0.88
N ILE A 109 13.17 4.12 0.29
CA ILE A 109 12.76 4.43 -1.09
C ILE A 109 12.30 5.89 -1.20
N ASP A 110 11.51 6.39 -0.26
CA ASP A 110 11.02 7.77 -0.24
C ASP A 110 12.17 8.78 -0.10
N THR A 111 13.21 8.44 0.68
CA THR A 111 14.44 9.25 0.77
C THR A 111 15.18 9.27 -0.56
N ALA A 112 15.40 8.10 -1.18
CA ALA A 112 16.07 8.00 -2.46
C ALA A 112 15.29 8.68 -3.60
N LEU A 113 13.96 8.68 -3.53
CA LEU A 113 13.09 9.39 -4.47
C LEU A 113 13.32 10.90 -4.37
N LEU A 114 13.27 11.45 -3.15
CA LEU A 114 13.50 12.88 -2.91
C LEU A 114 14.89 13.33 -3.38
N GLU A 115 15.93 12.55 -3.07
CA GLU A 115 17.30 12.82 -3.52
C GLU A 115 17.40 12.81 -5.05
N ALA A 116 16.76 11.86 -5.72
CA ALA A 116 16.74 11.77 -7.18
C ALA A 116 15.99 12.96 -7.82
N GLU A 117 14.89 13.41 -7.22
CA GLU A 117 14.13 14.58 -7.69
C GLU A 117 14.90 15.89 -7.47
N GLN A 118 15.62 16.04 -6.35
CA GLN A 118 16.53 17.17 -6.13
C GLN A 118 17.68 17.18 -7.14
N ALA A 119 18.23 16.01 -7.48
CA ALA A 119 19.27 15.89 -8.50
C ALA A 119 18.73 16.22 -9.91
N GLU A 120 17.48 15.85 -10.22
CA GLU A 120 16.80 16.28 -11.45
C GLU A 120 16.69 17.81 -11.51
N GLU A 121 16.17 18.44 -10.46
CA GLU A 121 15.96 19.91 -10.43
C GLU A 121 17.29 20.67 -10.53
N SER A 122 18.33 20.21 -9.83
CA SER A 122 19.67 20.78 -9.93
C SER A 122 20.18 20.72 -11.37
N ALA A 123 20.02 19.59 -12.06
CA ALA A 123 20.43 19.45 -13.46
C ALA A 123 19.60 20.30 -14.43
N ILE A 124 18.30 20.46 -14.19
CA ILE A 124 17.44 21.38 -14.96
C ILE A 124 17.92 22.81 -14.78
N THR A 125 18.16 23.24 -13.54
CA THR A 125 18.63 24.60 -13.21
C THR A 125 19.99 24.89 -13.86
N GLU A 126 20.94 23.96 -13.79
CA GLU A 126 22.24 24.06 -14.47
C GLU A 126 22.11 24.10 -16.00
N ALA A 127 21.14 23.40 -16.57
CA ALA A 127 20.86 23.45 -18.01
C ALA A 127 20.30 24.82 -18.41
N GLU A 128 19.35 25.36 -17.64
CA GLU A 128 18.75 26.67 -17.86
C GLU A 128 19.77 27.80 -17.77
N GLN A 129 20.68 27.75 -16.79
CA GLN A 129 21.81 28.69 -16.69
C GLN A 129 22.74 28.66 -17.91
N ARG A 130 22.83 27.52 -18.60
CA ARG A 130 23.59 27.35 -19.85
C ARG A 130 22.77 27.68 -21.10
N GLY A 131 21.54 28.17 -20.94
CA GLY A 131 20.63 28.55 -22.04
C GLY A 131 19.83 27.39 -22.62
N HIS A 132 19.81 26.21 -21.97
CA HIS A 132 18.98 25.08 -22.36
C HIS A 132 17.69 25.06 -21.55
N TYR A 133 16.55 25.14 -22.21
CA TYR A 133 15.26 25.03 -21.53
C TYR A 133 14.80 23.57 -21.47
N ILE A 134 14.61 23.05 -20.27
CA ILE A 134 14.10 21.69 -20.02
C ILE A 134 12.80 21.80 -19.24
N THR A 135 11.73 21.22 -19.78
CA THR A 135 10.41 21.24 -19.12
C THR A 135 10.43 20.44 -17.83
N ARG A 136 10.08 21.08 -16.72
CA ARG A 136 9.86 20.43 -15.41
C ARG A 136 8.66 19.50 -15.46
N ARG A 137 8.67 18.47 -14.63
CA ARG A 137 7.53 17.55 -14.49
C ARG A 137 6.42 18.19 -13.66
N ALA A 138 5.18 17.87 -13.98
CA ALA A 138 4.03 18.35 -13.22
C ALA A 138 3.84 17.62 -11.87
N ASP A 139 4.43 16.44 -11.72
CA ASP A 139 4.31 15.56 -10.56
C ASP A 139 5.56 15.59 -9.65
N ALA A 140 6.47 16.55 -9.84
CA ALA A 140 7.66 16.70 -8.99
C ALA A 140 7.28 17.11 -7.56
N ASP A 141 7.98 16.59 -6.55
CA ASP A 141 7.77 16.99 -5.16
C ASP A 141 8.08 18.50 -4.98
N PRO A 142 7.16 19.29 -4.40
CA PRO A 142 7.42 20.70 -4.13
C PRO A 142 8.70 20.95 -3.34
N ARG A 143 9.12 20.02 -2.46
CA ARG A 143 10.36 20.11 -1.69
C ARG A 143 11.61 20.00 -2.54
N ALA A 144 11.54 19.26 -3.66
CA ALA A 144 12.66 19.17 -4.60
C ALA A 144 12.82 20.49 -5.38
N VAL A 145 11.71 21.11 -5.78
CA VAL A 145 11.69 22.38 -6.52
C VAL A 145 12.09 23.56 -5.63
N LEU A 146 11.52 23.67 -4.43
CA LEU A 146 11.74 24.78 -3.50
C LEU A 146 13.12 24.76 -2.82
N ALA A 147 13.88 23.68 -2.93
CA ALA A 147 15.22 23.60 -2.34
C ALA A 147 16.24 24.52 -3.04
N PHE A 148 15.90 25.08 -4.19
CA PHE A 148 16.79 25.86 -5.05
C PHE A 148 16.29 27.29 -5.36
N ASP A 149 15.16 27.71 -4.79
CA ASP A 149 14.67 29.10 -4.77
C ASP A 149 15.28 29.89 -3.59
#